data_AF-A0A2S2N7Q8-F1
#
_entry.id   AF-A0A2S2N7Q8-F1
#
_cell.length_a   1.000
_cell.length_b   1.000
_cell.length_c   1.000
_cell.angle_alpha   90.00
_cell.angle_beta   90.00
_cell.angle_gamma   90.00
#
_symmetry.space_group_name_H-M   'P 1'
#
loop_
_entity.id
_entity.type
_entity.pdbx_description
1 polymer ?
#
loop_
_entity_poly.entity_id
_entity_poly.type
_entity_poly.pdbx_seq_one_letter_code
_entity_poly.pdbx_strand_id
1 'polypeptide(L)'
;EIVVMKRVPTVSGESTKLQDRYRGPLVVVGVLPGDTYRVAELDQGKNSRFATTAHVSQLKSWRIYKEEDPLEEEDVDDETGPALDKEEMKVEVMERGRAQRKRKPPAW
;
A
#
# COMPACT_ATOMS: atom_id res chain seq x y z
N GLU A 1 16.31 4.32 10.50
CA GLU A 1 14.86 4.13 10.62
C GLU A 1 14.43 2.92 9.79
N ILE A 2 13.54 2.08 10.34
CA ILE A 2 12.96 0.94 9.63
C ILE A 2 11.58 1.36 9.13
N VAL A 3 11.34 1.11 7.85
CA VAL A 3 10.08 1.44 7.18
C VAL A 3 9.57 0.22 6.43
N VAL A 4 8.26 0.11 6.29
CA VAL A 4 7.60 -0.82 5.37
C VAL A 4 6.96 -0.04 4.24
N MET A 5 6.93 -0.61 3.04
CA MET A 5 6.36 0.06 1.86
C MET A 5 5.01 -0.55 1.49
N LYS A 6 3.98 0.28 1.32
CA LYS A 6 2.64 -0.14 0.88
C LYS A 6 2.68 -0.61 -0.57
N ARG A 7 2.05 -1.75 -0.85
CA ARG A 7 1.91 -2.34 -2.19
C ARG A 7 0.51 -2.11 -2.73
N VAL A 8 0.46 -1.87 -4.03
CA VAL A 8 -0.81 -1.85 -4.77
C VAL A 8 -1.37 -3.29 -4.82
N PRO A 9 -2.68 -3.48 -4.57
CA PRO A 9 -3.31 -4.78 -4.64
C PRO A 9 -3.24 -5.34 -6.06
N THR A 10 -2.75 -6.57 -6.20
CA THR A 10 -2.74 -7.32 -7.46
C THR A 10 -4.11 -7.97 -7.66
N VAL A 11 -4.64 -7.93 -8.89
CA VAL A 11 -5.92 -8.58 -9.24
C VAL A 11 -5.75 -10.09 -9.17
N SER A 12 -6.12 -10.69 -8.04
CA SER A 12 -6.06 -12.15 -7.79
C SER A 12 -7.42 -12.84 -8.00
N GLY A 13 -8.48 -12.10 -8.33
CA GLY A 13 -9.86 -12.60 -8.39
C GLY A 13 -10.57 -12.65 -7.02
N GLU A 14 -9.80 -12.62 -5.93
CA GLU A 14 -10.29 -12.55 -4.56
C GLU A 14 -10.50 -11.10 -4.08
N SER A 15 -11.39 -10.91 -3.10
CA SER A 15 -11.68 -9.58 -2.54
C SER A 15 -10.49 -9.05 -1.76
N THR A 16 -9.91 -7.94 -2.23
CA THR A 16 -8.75 -7.25 -1.62
C THR A 16 -9.15 -5.96 -0.88
N LYS A 17 -10.45 -5.67 -0.75
CA LYS A 17 -10.98 -4.38 -0.29
C LYS A 17 -10.50 -3.95 1.10
N LEU A 18 -10.17 -4.91 1.97
CA LEU A 18 -9.73 -4.66 3.35
C LEU A 18 -8.25 -5.00 3.58
N GLN A 19 -7.51 -5.36 2.52
CA GLN A 19 -6.15 -5.88 2.69
C GLN A 19 -5.10 -4.86 2.26
N ASP A 20 -4.60 -4.10 3.22
CA ASP A 20 -3.36 -3.35 3.07
C ASP A 20 -2.18 -4.33 3.01
N ARG A 21 -1.47 -4.32 1.88
CA ARG A 21 -0.31 -5.18 1.65
C ARG A 21 0.96 -4.35 1.79
N TYR A 22 1.92 -4.86 2.54
CA TYR A 22 3.21 -4.21 2.74
C TYR A 22 4.35 -5.07 2.22
N ARG A 23 5.44 -4.43 1.79
CA ARG A 23 6.67 -5.07 1.33
C ARG A 23 7.78 -4.80 2.34
N GLY A 24 8.20 -5.87 3.01
CA GLY A 24 9.50 -6.05 3.68
C GLY A 24 9.90 -5.00 4.72
N PRO A 25 10.80 -5.34 5.65
CA PRO A 25 11.52 -4.33 6.39
C PRO A 25 12.54 -3.67 5.46
N LEU A 26 12.35 -2.38 5.21
CA LEU A 26 13.26 -1.54 4.45
C LEU A 26 13.96 -0.57 5.39
N VAL A 27 15.16 -0.16 5.01
CA VAL A 27 15.94 0.88 5.70
C VAL A 27 16.05 2.08 4.80
N VAL A 28 15.84 3.28 5.35
CA VAL A 28 16.09 4.53 4.64
C VAL A 28 17.60 4.73 4.51
N VAL A 29 18.09 4.80 3.27
CA VAL A 29 19.53 4.96 2.93
C VAL A 29 19.83 6.37 2.43
N GLY A 30 18.83 7.10 1.94
CA GLY A 30 19.01 8.49 1.50
C GLY A 30 17.72 9.26 1.44
N VAL A 31 17.83 10.58 1.56
CA VAL A 31 16.71 11.52 1.48
C VAL A 31 16.84 12.29 0.16
N LEU A 32 15.77 12.34 -0.62
CA LEU A 32 15.67 13.11 -1.86
C LEU A 32 14.73 14.31 -1.64
N PRO A 33 14.87 15.38 -2.43
CA PRO A 33 13.93 16.50 -2.36
C PRO A 33 12.51 16.07 -2.74
N GLY A 34 11.49 16.71 -2.16
CA GLY A 34 10.08 16.43 -2.45
C GLY A 34 9.58 15.13 -1.82
N ASP A 35 9.84 14.95 -0.51
CA ASP A 35 9.29 13.87 0.33
C ASP A 35 9.52 12.45 -0.21
N THR A 36 10.58 12.30 -1.00
CA THR A 36 10.97 11.04 -1.61
C THR A 36 12.18 10.49 -0.88
N TYR A 37 12.16 9.21 -0.56
CA TYR A 37 13.21 8.53 0.17
C TYR A 37 13.77 7.39 -0.67
N ARG A 38 15.08 7.21 -0.58
CA ARG A 38 15.77 6.04 -1.11
C ARG A 38 15.84 4.99 -0.01
N VAL A 39 15.11 3.89 -0.19
CA VAL A 39 14.97 2.79 0.76
C VAL A 39 15.64 1.53 0.22
N ALA A 40 16.31 0.76 1.06
CA ALA A 40 16.94 -0.51 0.69
C ALA A 40 16.39 -1.66 1.53
N GLU A 41 16.41 -2.89 1.01
CA GLU A 41 16.04 -4.08 1.78
C GLU A 41 17.02 -4.30 2.95
N LEU A 42 16.49 -4.64 4.13
CA LEU A 42 17.27 -4.93 5.33
C LEU A 42 17.91 -6.35 5.31
N ASP A 43 17.49 -7.21 4.37
CA ASP A 43 17.87 -8.62 4.33
C ASP A 43 19.39 -8.82 4.26
N GLN A 44 19.95 -9.52 5.24
CA GLN A 44 21.38 -9.85 5.32
C GLN A 44 21.74 -11.08 4.46
N GLY A 45 20.75 -11.87 4.03
CA GLY A 45 20.97 -13.13 3.31
C GLY A 45 21.11 -12.97 1.80
N LYS A 46 20.71 -11.83 1.23
CA LYS A 46 20.80 -11.58 -0.21
C LYS A 46 22.00 -10.70 -0.53
N ASN A 47 22.85 -11.19 -1.44
CA ASN A 47 24.03 -10.48 -1.93
C ASN A 47 23.72 -9.19 -2.72
N SER A 48 22.45 -8.96 -3.07
CA SER A 48 22.00 -7.79 -3.81
C SER A 48 21.22 -6.85 -2.90
N ARG A 49 21.85 -5.73 -2.53
CA ARG A 49 21.17 -4.60 -1.88
C ARG A 49 20.37 -3.82 -2.92
N PHE A 50 19.13 -4.25 -3.16
CA PHE A 50 18.21 -3.48 -3.98
C PHE A 50 17.76 -2.22 -3.25
N ALA A 51 18.02 -1.07 -3.85
CA ALA A 51 17.47 0.21 -3.41
C ALA A 51 16.30 0.61 -4.31
N THR A 52 15.22 1.10 -3.70
CA THR A 52 14.02 1.63 -4.35
C THR A 52 13.81 3.07 -3.88
N THR A 53 13.25 3.92 -4.72
CA THR A 53 12.82 5.27 -4.33
C THR A 53 11.31 5.28 -4.14
N ALA A 54 10.83 5.82 -3.02
CA ALA A 54 9.41 5.86 -2.69
C ALA A 54 9.05 7.18 -2.01
N HIS A 55 7.82 7.63 -2.23
CA HIS A 55 7.28 8.83 -1.57
C HIS A 55 6.85 8.50 -0.13
N VAL A 56 6.89 9.48 0.77
CA VAL A 56 6.52 9.30 2.20
C VAL A 56 5.12 8.68 2.37
N SER A 57 4.17 9.02 1.51
CA SER A 57 2.79 8.47 1.56
C SER A 57 2.70 6.96 1.31
N GLN A 58 3.75 6.37 0.74
CA GLN A 58 3.83 4.93 0.50
C GLN A 58 4.61 4.21 1.60
N LEU A 59 5.28 4.95 2.49
CA LEU A 59 6.12 4.42 3.55
C LEU A 59 5.39 4.50 4.89
N LYS A 60 5.52 3.46 5.71
CA LYS A 60 5.03 3.45 7.09
C LYS A 60 6.17 3.08 8.01
N SER A 61 6.36 3.84 9.08
CA SER A 61 7.40 3.58 10.07
C SER A 61 7.10 2.28 10.82
N TRP A 62 8.09 1.42 10.98
CA TRP A 62 7.99 0.22 11.83
C TRP A 62 8.55 0.55 13.21
N ARG A 63 7.67 0.73 14.20
CA ARG A 63 8.09 0.82 15.62
C ARG A 63 8.08 -0.57 16.25
N ILE A 64 9.20 -0.95 16.85
CA ILE A 64 9.29 -2.11 17.73
C ILE A 64 9.09 -1.55 19.13
N TYR A 65 7.90 -1.72 19.70
CA TYR A 65 7.66 -1.35 21.09
C TYR A 65 8.56 -2.23 21.98
N LYS A 66 9.48 -1.59 22.70
CA LYS A 66 10.02 -2.17 23.92
C LYS A 66 8.94 -1.95 25.00
N GLU A 67 8.78 -2.91 25.89
CA GLU A 67 7.64 -3.16 26.79
C GLU A 67 7.20 -2.01 27.74
N GLU A 68 7.68 -0.77 27.59
CA GLU A 68 7.52 0.32 28.57
C GLU A 68 6.87 1.62 28.05
N ASP A 69 6.44 1.72 26.78
CA ASP A 69 5.79 2.95 26.29
C ASP A 69 4.26 2.79 26.15
N PRO A 70 3.44 3.54 26.91
CA PRO A 70 1.99 3.58 26.75
C PRO A 70 1.63 4.06 25.35
N LEU A 71 0.74 3.32 24.69
CA LEU A 71 0.24 3.63 23.35
C LEU A 71 -0.61 4.91 23.39
N GLU A 72 -0.07 6.02 22.88
CA GLU A 72 -0.90 7.12 22.38
C GLU A 72 -1.44 6.72 21.00
N GLU A 73 -2.58 6.05 21.00
CA GLU A 73 -3.40 5.84 19.80
C GLU A 73 -4.12 7.15 19.46
N GLU A 74 -3.46 8.05 18.71
CA GLU A 74 -4.17 9.09 17.96
C GLU A 74 -4.65 8.51 16.62
N ASP A 75 -5.70 7.69 16.69
CA ASP A 75 -6.55 7.44 15.53
C ASP A 75 -7.51 8.64 15.39
N VAL A 76 -7.12 9.62 14.56
CA VAL A 76 -8.06 10.63 14.08
C VAL A 76 -8.90 10.01 12.96
N ASP A 77 -9.90 9.25 13.36
CA ASP A 77 -11.03 8.89 12.50
C ASP A 77 -11.95 10.13 12.41
N ASP A 78 -11.95 10.76 11.23
CA ASP A 78 -12.85 11.86 10.90
C ASP A 78 -14.27 11.29 10.69
N GLU A 79 -15.07 11.22 11.76
CA GLU A 79 -16.52 11.00 11.68
C GLU A 79 -17.22 12.30 11.25
N THR A 80 -17.92 12.30 10.11
CA THR A 80 -19.23 12.98 9.96
C THR A 80 -20.03 12.36 8.79
N GLY A 81 -21.20 11.77 9.10
CA GLY A 81 -22.09 10.99 8.20
C GLY A 81 -22.90 11.79 7.14
N PRO A 82 -23.99 11.23 6.55
CA PRO A 82 -25.15 10.79 7.34
C PRO A 82 -25.84 9.47 6.88
N ALA A 83 -26.71 8.99 7.78
CA ALA A 83 -27.64 7.89 7.60
C ALA A 83 -28.63 8.12 6.44
N LEU A 84 -28.79 7.11 5.57
CA LEU A 84 -29.96 6.98 4.69
C LEU A 84 -30.40 5.50 4.61
N ASP A 85 -31.57 5.27 5.21
CA ASP A 85 -32.69 4.39 4.86
C ASP A 85 -32.46 3.14 3.98
N LYS A 86 -32.96 2.02 4.51
CA LYS A 86 -33.14 0.74 3.82
C LYS A 86 -34.23 0.86 2.75
N GLU A 87 -33.89 0.66 1.48
CA GLU A 87 -34.80 0.03 0.50
C GLU A 87 -34.01 -0.88 -0.45
N GLU A 88 -34.50 -2.11 -0.62
CA GLU A 88 -33.99 -3.09 -1.57
C GLU A 88 -34.18 -2.60 -3.02
N MET A 89 -33.09 -2.42 -3.76
CA MET A 89 -33.15 -2.38 -5.23
C MET A 89 -32.46 -3.61 -5.81
N LYS A 90 -33.27 -4.50 -6.40
CA LYS A 90 -32.85 -5.63 -7.22
C LYS A 90 -32.16 -5.11 -8.48
N VAL A 91 -30.84 -5.18 -8.55
CA VAL A 91 -30.07 -4.80 -9.74
C VAL A 91 -29.92 -6.03 -10.65
N GLU A 92 -30.62 -6.02 -11.78
CA GLU A 92 -30.37 -6.96 -12.88
C GLU A 92 -28.97 -6.72 -13.45
N VAL A 93 -28.13 -7.76 -13.42
CA VAL A 93 -26.77 -7.73 -13.94
C VAL A 93 -26.83 -7.83 -15.46
N MET A 94 -26.77 -6.69 -16.15
CA MET A 94 -26.42 -6.67 -17.57
C MET A 94 -24.92 -6.89 -17.73
N GLU A 95 -24.55 -8.09 -18.16
CA GLU A 95 -23.18 -8.51 -18.43
C GLU A 95 -22.60 -7.74 -19.64
N ARG A 96 -21.98 -6.58 -19.41
CA ARG A 96 -21.13 -5.93 -20.41
C ARG A 96 -19.71 -6.48 -20.30
N GLY A 97 -19.36 -7.39 -21.21
CA GLY A 97 -18.01 -7.94 -21.34
C GLY A 97 -16.93 -6.85 -21.37
N ARG A 98 -15.87 -7.04 -20.57
CA ARG A 98 -14.77 -6.07 -20.43
C ARG A 98 -13.83 -6.14 -21.63
N ALA A 99 -13.58 -4.99 -22.27
CA ALA A 99 -12.66 -4.91 -23.41
C ALA A 99 -11.21 -5.26 -23.00
N GLN A 100 -10.66 -6.30 -23.62
CA GLN A 100 -9.25 -6.67 -23.45
C GLN A 100 -8.35 -5.77 -24.30
N ARG A 101 -7.42 -5.05 -23.65
CA ARG A 101 -6.38 -4.29 -24.34
C ARG A 101 -5.27 -5.24 -24.82
N LYS A 102 -5.16 -5.44 -26.14
CA LYS A 102 -4.02 -6.12 -26.75
C LYS A 102 -2.83 -5.17 -26.83
N ARG A 103 -1.70 -5.54 -26.22
CA ARG A 103 -0.45 -4.76 -26.33
C ARG A 103 0.17 -5.04 -27.70
N LYS A 104 0.54 -3.98 -28.43
CA LYS A 104 1.30 -4.11 -29.67
C LYS A 104 2.79 -4.29 -29.32
N PRO A 105 3.52 -5.14 -30.07
CA PRO A 105 4.96 -5.26 -29.90
C PRO A 105 5.66 -3.94 -30.30
N PRO A 106 6.86 -3.67 -29.74
CA PRO A 106 7.63 -2.50 -30.11
C PRO A 106 7.98 -2.53 -31.61
N ALA A 107 7.84 -1.38 -32.27
CA ALA A 107 8.34 -1.19 -33.63
C ALA A 107 9.84 -0.87 -33.54
N TRP A 108 10.66 -1.73 -34.14
CA TRP A 108 12.05 -1.41 -34.46
C TRP A 108 12.11 -0.75 -35.84
#